data_AF-A0A229GU27-F1
#
_entry.id   AF-A0A229GU27-F1
#
_cell.length_a   1.000
_cell.length_b   1.000
_cell.length_c   1.000
_cell.angle_alpha   90.00
_cell.angle_beta   90.00
_cell.angle_gamma   90.00
#
_symmetry.space_group_name_H-M   'P 1'
#
loop_
_entity.id
_entity.type
_entity.pdbx_description
1 polymer ?
#
loop_
_entity_poly.entity_id
_entity_poly.type
_entity_poly.pdbx_seq_one_letter_code
_entity_poly.pdbx_strand_id
1 'polypeptide(L)'
;MSPRRDPYADATETGGKTRARTRGAARPVRTDPIRTTLDLPPAMNRAVKRWCAEAAVDADVSAVPMAALLRILLVLLTEGEPDDDPLSDPEIQKRLRHAVLRSLGRAKELNY
;
A
#
# COMPACT_ATOMS: atom_id res chain seq x y z
N MET A 1 -45.48 -15.83 -54.57
CA MET A 1 -45.42 -16.28 -53.16
C MET A 1 -44.36 -17.35 -53.06
N SER A 2 -43.20 -17.01 -52.48
CA SER A 2 -42.09 -17.93 -52.22
C SER A 2 -41.76 -17.86 -50.73
N PRO A 3 -41.68 -18.99 -50.01
CA PRO A 3 -41.36 -18.96 -48.59
C PRO A 3 -39.89 -18.57 -48.39
N ARG A 4 -39.66 -17.51 -47.59
CA ARG A 4 -38.31 -17.07 -47.18
C ARG A 4 -37.66 -18.16 -46.34
N ARG A 5 -36.46 -18.60 -46.75
CA ARG A 5 -35.56 -19.41 -45.93
C ARG A 5 -35.00 -18.55 -44.80
N ASP A 6 -35.11 -19.06 -43.58
CA ASP A 6 -34.66 -18.39 -42.35
C ASP A 6 -33.13 -18.50 -42.23
N PRO A 7 -32.38 -17.38 -42.15
CA PRO A 7 -30.91 -17.40 -42.12
C PRO A 7 -30.30 -17.83 -40.78
N TYR A 8 -31.12 -18.28 -39.81
CA TYR A 8 -30.68 -18.58 -38.45
C TYR A 8 -30.57 -20.09 -38.11
N ALA A 9 -30.72 -20.98 -39.09
CA ALA A 9 -30.70 -22.43 -38.86
C ALA A 9 -29.29 -23.06 -38.82
N ASP A 10 -28.22 -22.28 -39.08
CA ASP A 10 -26.86 -22.79 -39.32
C ASP A 10 -25.84 -22.50 -38.20
N ALA A 11 -26.31 -22.15 -36.98
CA ALA A 11 -25.43 -21.76 -35.87
C ALA A 11 -25.29 -22.81 -34.76
N THR A 12 -25.73 -24.05 -34.98
CA THR A 12 -25.58 -25.12 -33.99
C THR A 12 -24.89 -26.30 -34.62
N GLU A 13 -23.57 -26.37 -34.41
CA GLU A 13 -22.69 -27.55 -34.36
C GLU A 13 -21.39 -27.26 -35.08
N THR A 14 -20.34 -26.92 -34.33
CA THR A 14 -19.01 -27.54 -34.47
C THR A 14 -18.08 -27.07 -33.35
N GLY A 15 -17.73 -28.01 -32.47
CA GLY A 15 -16.33 -28.20 -32.06
C GLY A 15 -15.74 -27.31 -30.97
N GLY A 16 -15.30 -27.95 -29.89
CA GLY A 16 -14.17 -27.44 -29.10
C GLY A 16 -14.42 -27.31 -27.61
N LYS A 17 -14.63 -28.43 -26.92
CA LYS A 17 -14.36 -28.55 -25.48
C LYS A 17 -12.85 -28.33 -25.24
N THR A 18 -12.41 -27.09 -25.18
CA THR A 18 -11.13 -26.74 -24.56
C THR A 18 -11.41 -26.40 -23.11
N ARG A 19 -11.40 -27.42 -22.23
CA ARG A 19 -11.19 -27.18 -20.79
C ARG A 19 -9.78 -26.63 -20.63
N ALA A 20 -9.62 -25.32 -20.77
CA ALA A 20 -8.47 -24.63 -20.22
C ALA A 20 -8.52 -24.86 -18.71
N ARG A 21 -7.68 -25.80 -18.25
CA ARG A 21 -7.40 -26.00 -16.83
C ARG A 21 -6.76 -24.70 -16.35
N THR A 22 -7.57 -23.79 -15.81
CA THR A 22 -7.07 -22.57 -15.18
C THR A 22 -6.17 -23.01 -14.05
N ARG A 23 -4.86 -22.99 -14.32
CA ARG A 23 -3.81 -23.19 -13.34
C ARG A 23 -4.11 -22.19 -12.23
N GLY A 24 -4.38 -22.67 -11.02
CA GLY A 24 -4.90 -21.87 -9.92
C GLY A 24 -4.09 -20.58 -9.77
N ALA A 25 -4.67 -19.47 -10.23
CA ALA A 25 -4.18 -18.16 -9.87
C ALA A 25 -4.33 -18.10 -8.36
N ALA A 26 -3.21 -18.04 -7.65
CA ALA A 26 -3.21 -17.78 -6.22
C ALA A 26 -4.10 -16.55 -6.02
N ARG A 27 -5.22 -16.75 -5.30
CA ARG A 27 -6.15 -15.65 -5.01
C ARG A 27 -5.30 -14.59 -4.30
N PRO A 28 -5.21 -13.34 -4.80
CA PRO A 28 -4.49 -12.31 -4.07
C PRO A 28 -5.12 -12.25 -2.68
N VAL A 29 -4.30 -12.45 -1.65
CA VAL A 29 -4.74 -12.30 -0.26
C VAL A 29 -5.09 -10.82 -0.13
N ARG A 30 -6.37 -10.52 -0.29
CA ARG A 30 -6.90 -9.18 -0.13
C ARG A 30 -6.96 -8.95 1.38
N THR A 31 -5.84 -8.51 1.95
CA THR A 31 -5.82 -7.98 3.31
C THR A 31 -6.57 -6.66 3.26
N ASP A 32 -7.85 -6.69 3.66
CA ASP A 32 -8.59 -5.45 3.83
C ASP A 32 -7.84 -4.61 4.89
N PRO A 33 -7.56 -3.32 4.63
CA PRO A 33 -6.77 -2.51 5.53
C PRO A 33 -7.51 -2.32 6.86
N ILE A 34 -6.85 -2.67 7.96
CA ILE A 34 -7.37 -2.42 9.31
C ILE A 34 -7.22 -0.94 9.62
N ARG A 35 -8.33 -0.28 9.98
CA ARG A 35 -8.33 1.12 10.42
C ARG A 35 -8.13 1.19 11.92
N THR A 36 -7.15 1.98 12.35
CA THR A 36 -6.85 2.23 13.76
C THR A 36 -6.93 3.71 14.04
N THR A 37 -7.59 4.08 15.13
CA THR A 37 -7.63 5.45 15.65
C THR A 37 -6.62 5.59 16.78
N LEU A 38 -5.89 6.70 16.82
CA LEU A 38 -4.89 7.00 17.84
C LEU A 38 -5.23 8.30 18.55
N ASP A 39 -5.41 8.23 19.87
CA ASP A 39 -5.62 9.41 20.70
C ASP A 39 -4.27 10.00 21.12
N LEU A 40 -4.05 11.27 20.77
CA LEU A 40 -2.83 12.01 21.09
C LEU A 40 -3.19 13.29 21.85
N PRO A 41 -2.43 13.65 22.91
CA PRO A 41 -2.50 14.99 23.46
C PRO A 41 -2.25 16.04 22.36
N PRO A 42 -2.90 17.23 22.41
CA PRO A 42 -2.72 18.26 21.38
C PRO A 42 -1.27 18.67 21.14
N ALA A 43 -0.47 18.73 22.22
CA ALA A 43 0.96 19.02 22.15
C ALA A 43 1.73 17.96 21.36
N MET A 44 1.41 16.68 21.58
CA MET A 44 2.02 15.55 20.88
C MET A 44 1.67 15.56 19.39
N ASN A 45 0.39 15.75 19.05
CA ASN A 45 -0.04 15.86 17.65
C ASN A 45 0.70 16.98 16.90
N ARG A 46 0.85 18.16 17.53
CA ARG A 46 1.63 19.27 16.97
C ARG A 46 3.11 18.91 16.79
N ALA A 47 3.71 18.22 17.76
CA ALA A 47 5.09 17.78 17.67
C ALA A 47 5.30 16.81 16.50
N VAL A 48 4.43 15.80 16.36
CA VAL A 48 4.49 14.84 15.24
C VAL A 48 4.30 15.55 13.90
N LYS A 49 3.34 16.49 13.79
CA LYS A 49 3.15 17.26 12.55
C LYS A 49 4.37 18.09 12.15
N ARG A 50 5.03 18.73 13.12
CA ARG A 50 6.28 19.47 12.86
C ARG A 50 7.38 18.53 12.38
N TRP A 51 7.54 17.38 13.03
CA TRP A 51 8.48 16.37 12.59
C TRP A 51 8.19 15.90 11.16
N CYS A 52 6.91 15.66 10.80
CA CYS A 52 6.56 15.29 9.42
C CYS A 52 6.95 16.36 8.39
N ALA A 53 6.82 17.64 8.75
CA ALA A 53 7.22 18.74 7.86
C ALA A 53 8.74 18.81 7.69
N GLU A 54 9.50 18.66 8.78
CA GLU A 54 10.97 18.59 8.75
C GLU A 54 11.45 17.37 7.95
N ALA A 55 10.84 16.20 8.18
CA ALA A 55 11.16 14.97 7.47
C ALA A 55 10.84 15.06 5.96
N ALA A 56 9.85 15.86 5.56
CA ALA A 56 9.54 16.07 4.15
C ALA A 56 10.69 16.78 3.43
N VAL A 57 11.28 17.79 4.08
CA VAL A 57 12.47 18.50 3.58
C VAL A 57 13.65 17.52 3.45
N ASP A 58 13.90 16.72 4.50
CA ASP A 58 14.98 15.74 4.51
C ASP A 58 14.84 14.66 3.42
N ALA A 59 13.61 14.24 3.14
CA ALA A 59 13.31 13.18 2.18
C ALA A 59 13.13 13.69 0.74
N ASP A 60 13.18 15.01 0.52
CA ASP A 60 12.90 15.68 -0.76
C ASP A 60 11.52 15.34 -1.33
N VAL A 61 10.51 15.41 -0.47
CA VAL A 61 9.09 15.19 -0.83
C VAL A 61 8.23 16.36 -0.41
N SER A 62 7.09 16.54 -1.06
CA SER A 62 6.19 17.66 -0.77
C SER A 62 5.61 17.63 0.64
N ALA A 63 5.30 16.43 1.15
CA ALA A 63 4.80 16.22 2.51
C ALA A 63 4.99 14.76 2.92
N VAL A 64 5.19 14.53 4.22
CA VAL A 64 5.14 13.19 4.81
C VAL A 64 3.77 12.97 5.49
N PRO A 65 2.91 12.09 4.95
CA PRO A 65 1.66 11.75 5.61
C PRO A 65 1.95 11.10 6.97
N MET A 66 1.26 11.56 8.03
CA MET A 66 1.43 10.98 9.37
C MET A 66 1.15 9.47 9.40
N ALA A 67 0.20 9.00 8.59
CA ALA A 67 -0.08 7.56 8.47
C ALA A 67 1.13 6.77 7.92
N ALA A 68 1.88 7.33 6.97
CA ALA A 68 3.08 6.69 6.42
C ALA A 68 4.18 6.59 7.48
N LEU A 69 4.39 7.67 8.25
CA LEU A 69 5.30 7.66 9.40
C LEU A 69 4.93 6.57 10.41
N LEU A 70 3.65 6.50 10.82
CA LEU A 70 3.19 5.52 11.81
C LEU A 70 3.36 4.08 11.31
N ARG A 71 3.09 3.80 10.03
CA ARG A 71 3.35 2.49 9.44
C ARG A 71 4.83 2.13 9.49
N ILE A 72 5.72 3.04 9.11
CA ILE A 72 7.17 2.81 9.16
C ILE A 72 7.63 2.54 10.60
N LEU A 73 7.12 3.30 11.57
CA LEU A 73 7.43 3.06 12.99
C LEU A 73 6.95 1.69 13.46
N LEU A 74 5.75 1.28 13.07
CA LEU A 74 5.23 -0.06 13.40
C LEU A 74 6.10 -1.15 12.78
N VAL A 75 6.44 -1.05 11.50
CA VAL A 75 7.34 -2.00 10.81
C VAL A 75 8.69 -2.11 11.52
N LEU A 76 9.27 -0.98 11.94
CA LEU A 76 10.53 -0.94 12.68
C LEU A 76 10.41 -1.57 14.08
N LEU A 77 9.28 -1.43 14.75
CA LEU A 77 9.05 -1.95 16.10
C LEU A 77 8.66 -3.43 16.11
N THR A 78 7.98 -3.91 15.08
CA THR A 78 7.53 -5.30 14.99
C THR A 78 8.46 -6.19 14.15
N GLU A 79 9.60 -5.65 13.70
CA GLU A 79 10.52 -6.32 12.77
C GLU A 79 9.81 -6.88 11.51
N GLY A 80 8.72 -6.22 11.10
CA GLY A 80 7.92 -6.65 9.95
C GLY A 80 8.59 -6.31 8.63
N GLU A 81 8.12 -6.91 7.54
CA GLU A 81 8.39 -6.38 6.21
C GLU A 81 7.37 -5.28 5.89
N PRO A 82 7.77 -4.21 5.17
CA PRO A 82 6.79 -3.28 4.64
C PRO A 82 5.89 -4.06 3.68
N ASP A 83 4.61 -4.22 4.03
CA ASP A 83 3.60 -4.63 3.06
C ASP A 83 3.69 -3.69 1.85
N ASP A 84 3.48 -4.25 0.65
CA ASP A 84 3.37 -3.53 -0.62
C ASP A 84 2.28 -2.45 -0.50
N ASP A 85 2.60 -1.29 0.06
CA ASP A 85 1.73 -0.12 0.03
C ASP A 85 1.81 0.44 -1.40
N PRO A 86 0.77 0.25 -2.23
CA PRO A 86 0.80 0.64 -3.63
C PRO A 86 0.89 2.17 -3.82
N LEU A 87 0.86 2.95 -2.73
CA LEU A 87 0.95 4.41 -2.72
C LEU A 87 2.34 4.95 -2.39
N SER A 88 3.34 4.09 -2.14
CA SER A 88 4.67 4.55 -1.76
C SER A 88 5.73 4.08 -2.75
N ASP A 89 6.36 5.03 -3.43
CA ASP A 89 7.62 4.80 -4.14
C ASP A 89 8.63 4.16 -3.17
N PRO A 90 9.24 2.99 -3.51
CA PRO A 90 10.20 2.30 -2.65
C PRO A 90 11.38 3.18 -2.21
N GLU A 91 11.81 4.09 -3.08
CA GLU A 91 12.91 5.01 -2.77
C GLU A 91 12.47 6.06 -1.74
N ILE A 92 11.23 6.56 -1.84
CA ILE A 92 10.65 7.45 -0.83
C ILE A 92 10.52 6.73 0.51
N GLN A 93 10.07 5.48 0.53
CA GLN A 93 10.00 4.70 1.78
C GLN A 93 11.38 4.51 2.42
N LYS A 94 12.40 4.22 1.62
CA LYS A 94 13.78 4.06 2.10
C LYS A 94 14.30 5.34 2.73
N ARG A 95 14.08 6.49 2.08
CA ARG A 95 14.47 7.82 2.61
C ARG A 95 13.75 8.14 3.91
N LEU A 96 12.44 7.89 3.97
CA LEU A 96 11.64 8.09 5.18
C LEU A 96 12.10 7.19 6.33
N ARG A 97 12.35 5.90 6.07
CA ARG A 97 12.89 4.96 7.07
C ARG A 97 14.22 5.45 7.62
N HIS A 98 15.12 5.94 6.76
CA HIS A 98 16.39 6.50 7.20
C HIS A 98 16.20 7.74 8.08
N ALA A 99 15.31 8.67 7.70
CA ALA A 99 14.99 9.86 8.50
C ALA A 99 14.42 9.51 9.89
N VAL A 100 13.57 8.48 9.98
CA VAL A 100 13.04 7.95 11.24
C VAL A 100 14.18 7.39 12.11
N LEU A 101 15.03 6.52 11.57
CA LEU A 101 16.14 5.93 12.31
C LEU A 101 17.13 6.98 12.83
N ARG A 102 17.45 8.01 12.02
CA ARG A 102 18.27 9.15 12.48
C ARG A 102 17.63 9.88 13.65
N SER A 103 16.32 10.10 13.59
CA SER A 103 15.60 10.79 14.66
C SER A 103 15.55 9.96 15.96
N LEU A 104 15.42 8.64 15.85
CA LEU A 104 15.51 7.73 16.99
C LEU A 104 16.93 7.67 17.58
N GLY A 105 17.97 7.75 16.74
CA GLY A 105 19.35 7.87 17.20
C GLY A 105 19.58 9.12 18.05
N ARG A 106 19.16 10.29 17.55
CA ARG A 106 19.23 11.56 18.29
C ARG A 106 18.45 11.52 19.62
N ALA A 107 17.29 10.85 19.65
CA ALA A 107 16.51 10.69 20.87
C ALA A 107 17.21 9.82 21.93
N LYS A 108 18.03 8.85 21.51
CA LYS A 108 18.86 8.05 22.43
C LYS A 108 20.03 8.83 23.00
N GLU A 109 20.64 9.71 22.20
CA GLU A 109 21.75 10.57 22.62
C GLU A 109 21.34 11.66 23.62
N LEU A 110 20.08 12.11 23.59
CA LEU A 110 19.54 13.12 24.51
C LEU A 110 19.10 12.54 25.88
N ASN A 111 19.14 11.22 26.07
CA ASN A 111 18.71 10.52 27.28
C ASN A 111 19.87 9.88 28.08
N TYR A 112 21.12 10.34 27.86
CA TYR A 112 22.29 9.97 28.66
C TYR A 112 22.92 11.18 29.34
#